data_AF-A0A7W8Z552-F1
#
_entry.id   AF-A0A7W8Z552-F1
#
_cell.length_a   1.000
_cell.length_b   1.000
_cell.length_c   1.000
_cell.angle_alpha   90.00
_cell.angle_beta   90.00
_cell.angle_gamma   90.00
#
_symmetry.space_group_name_H-M   'P 1'
#
loop_
_entity.id
_entity.type
_entity.pdbx_description
1 polymer ?
#
loop_
_entity_poly.entity_id
_entity_poly.type
_entity_poly.pdbx_seq_one_letter_code
_entity_poly.pdbx_strand_id
1 'polypeptide(L)' 'MWKRGLNWAAVTLVAVFGLLWLGVVVFAATSTSGWLRIVQAVFSVSLIGWAIRKSTLLIRATT' A
#
# COMPACT_ATOMS: atom_id res chain seq x y z
N MET A 1 -4.77 -15.77 -18.83
CA MET A 1 -5.28 -15.58 -17.45
C MET A 1 -4.18 -15.32 -16.40
N TRP A 2 -2.96 -15.88 -16.56
CA TRP A 2 -1.82 -15.71 -15.64
C TRP A 2 -1.44 -14.25 -15.30
N LYS A 3 -1.33 -13.37 -16.31
CA LYS A 3 -1.02 -11.94 -16.12
C LYS A 3 -2.03 -11.21 -15.23
N ARG A 4 -3.30 -11.62 -15.27
CA ARG A 4 -4.37 -11.03 -14.44
C ARG A 4 -4.21 -11.42 -12.97
N GLY A 5 -3.96 -12.71 -12.71
CA GLY A 5 -3.66 -13.20 -11.36
C GLY A 5 -2.41 -12.56 -10.77
N LEU A 6 -1.35 -12.42 -11.56
CA LEU A 6 -0.11 -11.77 -11.14
C LEU A 6 -0.32 -10.28 -10.79
N ASN A 7 -1.11 -9.55 -11.59
CA ASN A 7 -1.44 -8.16 -11.29
C ASN A 7 -2.23 -8.02 -9.99
N TRP A 8 -3.19 -8.92 -9.73
CA TRP A 8 -3.92 -8.94 -8.46
C TRP A 8 -2.99 -9.25 -7.28
N ALA A 9 -2.13 -10.26 -7.40
CA ALA A 9 -1.17 -10.61 -6.36
C ALA A 9 -0.23 -9.43 -6.03
N ALA A 10 0.27 -8.73 -7.06
CA ALA A 10 1.11 -7.56 -6.87
C ALA A 10 0.37 -6.42 -6.14
N VAL A 11 -0.88 -6.14 -6.52
CA VAL A 11 -1.70 -5.10 -5.86
C VAL A 11 -1.98 -5.47 -4.40
N THR A 12 -2.32 -6.72 -4.12
CA THR A 12 -2.54 -7.22 -2.75
C THR A 12 -1.27 -7.10 -1.92
N LEU A 13 -0.11 -7.47 -2.47
CA LEU A 13 1.17 -7.39 -1.76
C LEU A 13 1.51 -5.94 -1.42
N VAL A 14 1.32 -5.00 -2.35
CA VAL A 14 1.54 -3.56 -2.10
C VAL A 14 0.57 -3.03 -1.03
N ALA A 15 -0.70 -3.44 -1.05
CA ALA A 15 -1.67 -3.03 -0.05
C ALA A 15 -1.30 -3.52 1.37
N VAL A 16 -0.94 -4.81 1.49
CA VAL A 16 -0.53 -5.41 2.77
C VAL A 16 0.75 -4.75 3.27
N PHE A 17 1.74 -4.56 2.40
CA PHE A 17 2.98 -3.87 2.76
C PHE A 17 2.71 -2.43 3.24
N GLY A 18 1.89 -1.67 2.52
CA GLY A 18 1.55 -0.29 2.90
C GLY A 18 0.86 -0.22 4.27
N LEU A 19 -0.03 -1.17 4.57
CA LEU A 19 -0.72 -1.27 5.86
C LEU A 19 0.25 -1.65 7.00
N LEU A 20 1.09 -2.66 6.79
CA LEU A 20 2.08 -3.08 7.78
C LEU A 20 3.10 -1.96 8.06
N TRP A 21 3.57 -1.28 7.01
CA TRP A 21 4.50 -0.16 7.14
C TRP A 21 3.88 1.00 7.93
N LEU A 22 2.60 1.28 7.71
CA LEU A 22 1.89 2.31 8.49
C LEU A 22 1.85 1.94 9.97
N GLY A 23 1.59 0.66 10.28
CA GLY A 23 1.68 0.13 11.64
C GLY A 23 3.07 0.32 12.25
N VAL A 24 4.14 0.02 11.51
CA VAL A 24 5.53 0.25 11.95
C VAL A 24 5.77 1.72 12.27
N VAL A 25 5.34 2.64 11.41
CA VAL A 25 5.50 4.09 11.62
C VAL A 25 4.77 4.57 12.87
N VAL A 26 3.58 4.04 13.14
CA VAL A 26 2.76 4.41 14.30
C VAL A 26 3.32 3.82 15.61
N PHE A 27 3.68 2.53 15.61
CA PHE A 27 3.96 1.79 16.84
C PHE A 27 5.44 1.50 17.10
N ALA A 28 6.25 1.29 16.07
CA ALA A 28 7.64 0.81 16.22
C ALA A 28 8.70 1.89 15.95
N ALA A 29 8.40 2.92 15.14
CA ALA A 29 9.34 3.98 14.78
C ALA A 29 9.47 5.07 15.87
N THR A 30 9.69 4.69 17.12
CA THR A 30 9.72 5.62 18.27
C THR A 30 11.00 6.46 18.34
N SER A 31 12.12 5.97 17.80
CA SER A 31 13.41 6.66 17.72
C SER A 31 13.57 7.54 16.46
N THR A 32 12.61 7.48 15.54
CA THR A 32 12.63 8.25 14.28
C THR A 32 12.11 9.67 14.51
N SER A 33 12.73 10.66 13.87
CA SER A 33 12.29 12.06 13.98
C SER A 33 10.82 12.22 13.55
N GLY A 34 10.08 13.12 14.19
CA GLY A 34 8.66 13.33 13.90
C GLY A 34 8.40 13.66 12.42
N TRP A 35 9.28 14.44 11.79
CA TRP A 35 9.20 14.77 10.36
C TRP A 35 9.37 13.54 9.47
N LEU A 36 10.34 12.67 9.78
CA LEU A 36 10.54 11.41 9.04
C LEU A 36 9.34 10.46 9.21
N ARG A 37 8.71 10.42 10.39
CA ARG A 37 7.49 9.63 10.61
C ARG A 37 6.33 10.14 9.74
N ILE A 38 6.16 11.44 9.59
CA ILE A 38 5.15 12.03 8.70
C ILE A 38 5.41 11.60 7.25
N VAL A 39 6.63 11.75 6.76
CA VAL A 39 7.00 11.34 5.39
C VAL A 39 6.74 9.85 5.17
N GLN A 40 7.12 9.00 6.13
CA GLN A 40 6.87 7.55 6.06
C GLN A 40 5.38 7.21 6.09
N ALA A 41 4.58 7.91 6.89
CA ALA A 41 3.13 7.73 6.93
C ALA A 41 2.48 8.13 5.60
N VAL A 42 2.87 9.28 5.04
CA VAL A 42 2.40 9.74 3.72
C VAL A 42 2.76 8.74 2.62
N PHE A 43 3.97 8.18 2.66
CA PHE A 43 4.39 7.12 1.75
C PHE A 43 3.49 5.89 1.87
N SER A 44 3.23 5.40 3.08
CA SER A 44 2.31 4.29 3.34
C SER A 44 0.90 4.54 2.81
N VAL A 45 0.34 5.72 3.10
CA VAL A 45 -1.01 6.10 2.64
C VAL A 45 -1.07 6.17 1.11
N SER A 46 0.00 6.67 0.48
CA SER A 46 0.11 6.72 -0.99
C SER A 46 0.10 5.32 -1.61
N LEU A 47 0.79 4.34 -1.00
CA LEU A 47 0.78 2.96 -1.47
C LEU A 47 -0.61 2.33 -1.35
N ILE A 48 -1.29 2.53 -0.22
CA ILE A 48 -2.65 2.02 -0.01
C ILE A 48 -3.62 2.66 -1.01
N GLY A 49 -3.57 3.98 -1.18
CA GLY A 49 -4.39 4.70 -2.15
C GLY A 49 -4.15 4.25 -3.59
N TRP A 50 -2.88 4.03 -3.96
CA TRP A 50 -2.53 3.46 -5.27
C TRP A 50 -3.09 2.05 -5.45
N ALA A 51 -2.98 1.20 -4.44
CA ALA A 51 -3.49 -0.17 -4.50
C ALA A 51 -5.02 -0.19 -4.67
N ILE A 52 -5.75 0.65 -3.93
CA ILE A 52 -7.21 0.79 -4.08
C ILE A 52 -7.56 1.25 -5.51
N ARG A 53 -6.87 2.27 -6.03
CA ARG A 53 -7.07 2.74 -7.41
C ARG A 53 -6.82 1.63 -8.42
N LYS A 54 -5.76 0.83 -8.25
CA LYS A 54 -5.47 -0.29 -9.16
C LYS A 54 -6.50 -1.41 -9.05
N SER A 55 -6.95 -1.75 -7.85
CA SER A 55 -8.01 -2.74 -7.64
C SER A 55 -9.31 -2.33 -8.34
N THR A 56 -9.73 -1.07 -8.22
CA THR A 56 -10.95 -0.58 -8.89
C THR A 56 -10.82 -0.63 -10.43
N LEU A 57 -9.65 -0.30 -10.97
CA LEU A 57 -9.39 -0.42 -12.41
C LEU A 57 -9.40 -1.89 -12.88
N LEU A 58 -8.83 -2.80 -12.09
CA LEU A 58 -8.85 -4.23 -12.41
C LEU A 58 -10.27 -4.80 -12.38
N ILE A 59 -11.07 -4.43 -11.38
CA ILE A 59 -12.49 -4.84 -11.29
C ILE A 59 -13.26 -4.36 -12.53
N ARG A 60 -13.15 -3.06 -12.87
CA ARG A 60 -13.82 -2.47 -14.04
C ARG A 60 -13.40 -3.09 -15.37
N ALA A 61 -12.15 -3.54 -15.49
CA ALA A 61 -11.67 -4.22 -16.69
C ALA A 61 -12.14 -5.69 -16.79
N THR A 62 -12.83 -6.20 -15.77
CA THR A 62 -13.33 -7.58 -15.70
C THR A 62 -14.85 -7.67 -15.86
N THR A 63 -15.58 -6.57 -15.68
CA THR A 63 -17.01 -6.41 -15.98
C THR A 63 -17.20 -6.02 -17.45
#